data_AF-A0A453BG89-F1
#
_entry.id   AF-A0A453BG89-F1
#
_cell.length_a   1.000
_cell.length_b   1.000
_cell.length_c   1.000
_cell.angle_alpha   90.00
_cell.angle_beta   90.00
_cell.angle_gamma   90.00
#
_symmetry.space_group_name_H-M   'P 1'
#
loop_
_entity.id
_entity.type
_entity.pdbx_description
1 polymer ?
#
loop_
_entity_poly.entity_id
_entity_poly.type
_entity_poly.pdbx_seq_one_letter_code
_entity_poly.pdbx_strand_id
1 'polypeptide(L)'
;MNWDLSQWTPLIDDRCFLSWLVKVPSEQEQLRARQISAQQINKVEELWKTNPDASLEDLEKPGVDDEPQPVVLKYEDAYQYQNVFAPLIKLEADYDKMMKESQSKDSVTVRWDIGLNKKRVAYFVFPKEDNELRLVPGDELRLRYSGGTSHPAWQSVGHVIKLTAQEEVALELRASQGVPVELNHGFSVDFVWKSTSFDRMQGAMKTFAVDETSVSGYIYHHLLGHEVEHQIIRNTLPRRFGAPGLPELNASQVLAVKSVLQKPVSLIQGPPGTGKTVTSAAIVYHMAKQGQGQVLVCAPSNVAVDQLAEKISSTGLKVVRLCAKSREAVSSPVEHLTLHYQVRHLDNSEKSEMHKLQQLKDEQGELSSSDEKKYKALKRATEREILQSADVICCTCVGAGDPRLSNFRFRQVLIDESTQATEPECLIPLVLGVKQGCSCWRSLPTGSSHHVQKGSTSRISTISL
;
A
#
# COMPACT_ATOMS: atom_id res chain seq x y z
N MET A 1 -5.13 7.05 50.25
CA MET A 1 -5.49 8.31 49.58
C MET A 1 -6.71 8.04 48.72
N ASN A 2 -7.85 8.65 49.05
CA ASN A 2 -9.00 8.66 48.16
C ASN A 2 -8.75 9.76 47.12
N TRP A 3 -8.25 9.37 45.95
CA TRP A 3 -8.08 10.29 44.83
C TRP A 3 -9.47 10.57 44.24
N ASP A 4 -9.89 11.84 44.25
CA ASP A 4 -11.13 12.28 43.61
C ASP A 4 -10.89 12.48 42.12
N LEU A 5 -11.29 11.49 41.32
CA LEU A 5 -11.14 11.51 39.87
C LEU A 5 -11.97 12.61 39.20
N SER A 6 -12.94 13.23 39.90
CA SER A 6 -13.70 14.36 39.37
C SER A 6 -12.88 15.67 39.33
N GLN A 7 -11.75 15.72 40.01
CA GLN A 7 -10.83 16.86 40.03
C GLN A 7 -9.65 16.69 39.05
N TRP A 8 -9.69 15.66 38.19
CA TRP A 8 -8.67 15.48 37.16
C TRP A 8 -8.72 16.62 36.14
N THR A 9 -7.56 17.22 35.87
CA THR A 9 -7.39 18.26 34.84
C THR A 9 -6.19 17.92 33.95
N PRO A 10 -6.28 18.12 32.63
CA PRO A 10 -5.15 17.90 31.74
C PRO A 10 -4.04 18.93 31.99
N LEU A 11 -2.77 18.55 31.84
CA LEU A 11 -1.65 19.48 31.99
C LEU A 11 -1.53 20.48 30.83
N ILE A 12 -2.11 20.12 29.67
CA ILE A 12 -2.18 20.94 28.47
C ILE A 12 -3.67 21.25 28.23
N ASP A 13 -4.00 22.54 28.18
CA ASP A 13 -5.34 23.04 27.89
C ASP A 13 -5.23 24.15 26.84
N ASP A 14 -6.16 24.20 25.89
CA ASP A 14 -6.13 25.16 24.76
C ASP A 14 -4.77 25.27 24.03
N ARG A 15 -4.08 24.13 23.85
CA ARG A 15 -2.76 24.00 23.17
C ARG A 15 -1.60 24.68 23.88
N CYS A 16 -1.71 24.99 25.17
CA CYS A 16 -0.61 25.46 26.00
C CYS A 16 -0.63 24.78 27.37
N PHE A 17 0.44 24.93 28.15
CA PHE A 17 0.47 24.42 29.53
C PHE A 17 -0.43 25.27 30.44
N LEU A 18 -0.98 24.66 31.49
CA LEU A 18 -1.70 25.39 32.53
C LEU A 18 -0.84 26.51 33.13
N SER A 19 -1.42 27.69 33.30
CA SER A 19 -0.70 28.92 33.67
C SER A 19 -0.01 28.89 35.03
N TRP A 20 -0.50 28.04 35.95
CA TRP A 20 0.14 27.81 37.25
C TRP A 20 1.36 26.88 37.15
N LEU A 21 1.44 26.06 36.10
CA LEU A 21 2.56 25.17 35.82
C LEU A 21 3.64 25.91 35.00
N VAL A 22 3.23 26.57 33.91
CA VAL A 22 4.09 27.40 33.07
C VAL A 22 3.41 28.73 32.85
N LYS A 23 4.02 29.82 33.34
CA LYS A 23 3.46 31.16 33.17
C LYS A 23 3.43 31.55 31.70
N VAL A 24 2.29 32.04 31.25
CA VAL A 24 2.16 32.67 29.93
C VAL A 24 2.86 34.04 29.98
N PRO A 25 3.81 34.33 29.06
CA PRO A 25 4.47 35.63 29.02
C PRO A 25 3.47 36.77 28.82
N SER A 26 3.74 37.93 29.40
CA SER A 26 2.92 39.13 29.22
C SER A 26 2.93 39.62 27.77
N GLU A 27 1.93 40.41 27.37
CA GLU A 27 1.88 40.99 26.01
C GLU A 27 3.13 41.80 25.67
N GLN A 28 3.70 42.52 26.64
CA GLN A 28 4.94 43.28 26.44
C GLN A 28 6.15 42.38 26.17
N GLU A 29 6.22 41.22 26.82
CA GLU A 29 7.29 40.23 26.59
C GLU A 29 7.09 39.53 25.23
N GLN A 30 5.86 39.21 24.85
CA GLN A 30 5.54 38.62 23.55
C GLN A 30 5.85 39.60 22.39
N LEU A 31 5.57 40.88 22.56
CA LEU A 31 5.90 41.92 21.56
C LEU A 31 7.40 42.16 21.42
N ARG A 32 8.18 41.92 22.48
CA ARG A 32 9.65 42.01 22.46
C ARG A 32 10.31 40.77 21.88
N ALA A 33 9.61 39.63 21.88
CA ALA A 33 10.13 38.39 21.31
C ALA A 33 10.24 38.46 19.78
N ARG A 34 11.09 37.61 19.21
CA ARG A 34 11.17 37.44 17.76
C ARG A 34 9.82 36.96 17.25
N GLN A 35 9.21 37.74 16.36
CA GLN A 35 7.95 37.36 15.73
C GLN A 35 8.23 36.23 14.73
N ILE A 36 7.81 35.03 15.09
CA ILE A 36 7.98 33.83 14.28
C ILE A 36 6.61 33.37 13.80
N SER A 37 6.46 33.17 12.49
CA SER A 37 5.22 32.64 11.92
C SER A 37 5.14 31.12 12.10
N ALA A 38 3.93 30.56 12.07
CA ALA A 38 3.75 29.10 12.09
C ALA A 38 4.49 28.40 10.94
N GLN A 39 4.62 29.05 9.77
CA GLN A 39 5.40 28.52 8.64
C GLN A 39 6.89 28.46 8.95
N GLN A 40 7.44 29.50 9.60
CA GLN A 40 8.84 29.52 10.01
C GLN A 40 9.14 28.48 11.09
N ILE A 41 8.21 28.26 12.04
CA ILE A 41 8.32 27.18 13.05
C ILE A 41 8.47 25.83 12.33
N ASN A 42 7.56 25.52 11.40
CA ASN A 42 7.58 24.25 10.68
C ASN A 42 8.90 24.04 9.91
N LYS A 43 9.40 25.07 9.22
CA LYS A 43 10.65 24.96 8.46
C LYS A 43 11.88 24.73 9.38
N VAL A 44 11.94 25.39 10.54
CA VAL A 44 13.04 25.18 11.50
C VAL A 44 12.95 23.80 12.15
N GLU A 45 11.77 23.34 12.54
CA GLU A 45 11.60 21.97 13.06
C GLU A 45 12.02 20.92 12.03
N GLU A 46 11.75 21.15 10.74
CA GLU A 46 12.20 20.26 9.66
C GLU A 46 13.73 20.24 9.54
N LEU A 47 14.39 21.40 9.62
CA LEU A 47 15.85 21.49 9.63
C LEU A 47 16.46 20.78 10.85
N TRP A 48 15.86 20.93 12.03
CA TRP A 48 16.35 20.30 13.27
C TRP A 48 16.37 18.77 13.24
N LYS A 49 15.57 18.13 12.39
CA LYS A 49 15.63 16.67 12.18
C LYS A 49 16.99 16.20 11.68
N THR A 50 17.71 17.05 10.94
CA THR A 50 19.00 16.70 10.33
C THR A 50 20.16 17.55 10.87
N ASN A 51 19.88 18.77 11.33
CA ASN A 51 20.84 19.69 11.90
C ASN A 51 20.25 20.35 13.18
N PRO A 52 20.44 19.74 14.36
CA PRO A 52 19.87 20.23 15.61
C PRO A 52 20.29 21.66 16.00
N ASP A 53 21.42 22.14 15.49
CA ASP A 53 21.95 23.49 15.76
C ASP A 53 21.44 24.53 14.75
N ALA A 54 20.52 24.16 13.85
CA ALA A 54 19.94 25.09 12.87
C ALA A 54 19.19 26.24 13.55
N SER A 55 19.19 27.39 12.90
CA SER A 55 18.56 28.62 13.35
C SER A 55 17.56 29.13 12.30
N LEU A 56 16.76 30.13 12.66
CA LEU A 56 15.87 30.79 11.71
C LEU A 56 16.63 31.51 10.58
N GLU A 57 17.91 31.86 10.77
CA GLU A 57 18.75 32.48 9.74
C GLU A 57 19.15 31.47 8.65
N ASP A 58 19.18 30.18 8.99
CA ASP A 58 19.42 29.11 8.03
C ASP A 58 18.27 28.94 7.05
N LEU A 59 17.07 29.46 7.38
CA LEU A 59 15.92 29.50 6.46
C LEU A 59 16.09 30.48 5.30
N GLU A 60 16.98 31.47 5.44
CA GLU A 60 17.21 32.51 4.43
C GLU A 60 18.30 32.10 3.42
N LYS A 61 18.91 30.92 3.60
CA LYS A 61 19.91 30.37 2.67
C LYS A 61 19.24 29.96 1.35
N PRO A 62 19.82 30.31 0.19
CA PRO A 62 19.28 29.90 -1.10
C PRO A 62 19.18 28.37 -1.20
N GLY A 63 17.98 27.87 -1.51
CA GLY A 63 17.67 26.43 -1.57
C GLY A 63 16.74 25.90 -0.46
N VAL A 64 16.39 26.72 0.54
CA VAL A 64 15.45 26.36 1.64
C VAL A 64 13.98 26.72 1.31
N ASP A 65 13.73 27.20 0.10
CA ASP A 65 12.45 27.81 -0.31
C ASP A 65 11.66 27.05 -1.37
N ASP A 66 12.01 25.79 -1.65
CA ASP A 66 11.19 24.96 -2.55
C ASP A 66 10.03 24.32 -1.77
N GLU A 67 9.07 25.14 -1.30
CA GLU A 67 7.76 24.60 -0.94
C GLU A 67 7.17 23.90 -2.18
N PRO A 68 6.69 22.65 -2.05
CA PRO A 68 6.15 21.93 -3.18
C PRO A 68 4.94 22.68 -3.75
N GLN A 69 4.84 22.70 -5.08
CA GLN A 69 3.72 23.34 -5.77
C GLN A 69 2.39 22.74 -5.30
N PRO A 70 1.33 23.56 -5.14
CA PRO A 70 0.03 23.06 -4.74
C PRO A 70 -0.58 22.17 -5.83
N VAL A 71 -1.34 21.16 -5.40
CA VAL A 71 -2.20 20.35 -6.28
C VAL A 71 -3.27 21.26 -6.90
N VAL A 72 -3.47 21.12 -8.21
CA VAL A 72 -4.41 21.94 -9.00
C VAL A 72 -5.47 21.05 -9.65
N LEU A 73 -6.62 21.63 -10.00
CA LEU A 73 -7.73 20.89 -10.64
C LEU A 73 -7.47 20.59 -12.12
N LYS A 74 -6.57 21.33 -12.75
CA LYS A 74 -6.22 21.19 -14.16
C LYS A 74 -4.71 21.27 -14.32
N TYR A 75 -4.16 20.37 -15.09
CA TYR A 75 -2.76 20.31 -15.46
C TYR A 75 -2.64 20.56 -16.96
N GLU A 76 -1.55 21.17 -17.42
CA GLU A 76 -1.25 21.41 -18.83
C GLU A 76 -0.87 20.09 -19.53
N ASP A 77 -0.05 19.30 -18.87
CA ASP A 77 0.40 18.00 -19.33
C ASP A 77 0.80 17.09 -18.16
N ALA A 78 1.14 15.85 -18.47
CA ALA A 78 1.60 14.87 -17.50
C ALA A 78 2.99 15.19 -16.90
N TYR A 79 3.78 16.08 -17.51
CA TYR A 79 5.04 16.54 -16.92
C TYR A 79 4.79 17.54 -15.79
N GLN A 80 3.87 18.48 -15.96
CA GLN A 80 3.42 19.36 -14.90
C GLN A 80 2.81 18.55 -13.75
N TYR A 81 1.97 17.56 -14.07
CA TYR A 81 1.43 16.62 -13.09
C TYR A 81 2.54 15.97 -12.25
N GLN A 82 3.55 15.40 -12.93
CA GLN A 82 4.70 14.78 -12.26
C GLN A 82 5.49 15.79 -11.42
N ASN A 83 5.72 17.01 -11.91
CA ASN A 83 6.46 18.05 -11.20
C ASN A 83 5.76 18.50 -9.91
N VAL A 84 4.43 18.44 -9.87
CA VAL A 84 3.64 18.76 -8.68
C VAL A 84 3.63 17.59 -7.69
N PHE A 85 3.37 16.36 -8.14
CA PHE A 85 3.23 15.21 -7.23
C PHE A 85 4.55 14.56 -6.81
N ALA A 86 5.59 14.59 -7.63
CA ALA A 86 6.86 13.93 -7.31
C ALA A 86 7.53 14.47 -6.02
N PRO A 87 7.59 15.80 -5.78
CA PRO A 87 8.07 16.34 -4.51
C PRO A 87 7.20 15.93 -3.32
N LEU A 88 5.87 15.90 -3.47
CA LEU A 88 4.94 15.49 -2.40
C LEU A 88 5.15 14.03 -2.01
N ILE A 89 5.30 13.14 -2.99
CA ILE A 89 5.60 11.72 -2.75
C ILE A 89 6.97 11.53 -2.10
N LYS A 90 7.96 12.36 -2.45
CA LYS A 90 9.28 12.32 -1.82
C LYS A 90 9.20 12.75 -0.35
N LEU A 91 8.51 13.84 -0.04
CA LEU A 91 8.31 14.30 1.33
C LEU A 91 7.62 13.24 2.19
N GLU A 92 6.57 12.59 1.66
CA GLU A 92 5.89 11.49 2.36
C GLU A 92 6.81 10.28 2.55
N ALA A 93 7.62 9.93 1.55
CA ALA A 93 8.57 8.82 1.64
C ALA A 93 9.65 9.07 2.70
N ASP A 94 10.21 10.29 2.72
CA ASP A 94 11.23 10.70 3.68
C ASP A 94 10.65 10.73 5.11
N TYR A 95 9.41 11.21 5.26
CA TYR A 95 8.68 11.21 6.52
C TYR A 95 8.38 9.78 7.02
N ASP A 96 7.83 8.90 6.17
CA ASP A 96 7.55 7.50 6.51
C ASP A 96 8.84 6.75 6.90
N LYS A 97 9.93 6.98 6.16
CA LYS A 97 11.25 6.42 6.49
C LYS A 97 11.72 6.85 7.87
N MET A 98 11.70 8.14 8.15
CA MET A 98 12.12 8.69 9.44
C MET A 98 11.25 8.13 10.59
N MET A 99 9.93 8.07 10.40
CA MET A 99 8.99 7.53 11.38
C MET A 99 9.18 6.03 11.63
N LYS A 100 9.54 5.24 10.61
CA LYS A 100 9.83 3.81 10.78
C LYS A 100 11.16 3.60 11.49
N GLU A 101 12.21 4.32 11.09
CA GLU A 101 13.55 4.15 11.64
C GLU A 101 13.65 4.63 13.11
N SER A 102 12.83 5.59 13.53
CA SER A 102 12.77 6.06 14.92
C SER A 102 12.16 5.06 15.92
N GLN A 103 11.42 4.05 15.45
CA GLN A 103 10.74 3.04 16.30
C GLN A 103 11.63 1.85 16.68
N SER A 104 12.95 2.03 16.65
CA SER A 104 13.88 0.97 17.02
C SER A 104 13.77 0.68 18.52
N LYS A 105 13.63 -0.60 18.90
CA LYS A 105 13.57 -1.01 20.32
C LYS A 105 14.83 -1.79 20.69
N ASP A 106 15.52 -1.32 21.70
CA ASP A 106 16.72 -1.95 22.26
C ASP A 106 16.38 -2.88 23.44
N SER A 107 17.34 -3.73 23.80
CA SER A 107 17.26 -4.63 24.98
C SER A 107 16.06 -5.58 24.96
N VAL A 108 15.65 -6.01 23.77
CA VAL A 108 14.60 -6.99 23.56
C VAL A 108 15.05 -8.37 24.03
N THR A 109 14.16 -9.08 24.71
CA THR A 109 14.34 -10.49 25.07
C THR A 109 13.69 -11.37 24.01
N VAL A 110 14.46 -12.31 23.46
CA VAL A 110 14.06 -13.20 22.37
C VAL A 110 13.94 -14.63 22.87
N ARG A 111 12.84 -15.28 22.48
CA ARG A 111 12.65 -16.73 22.60
C ARG A 111 12.71 -17.35 21.21
N TRP A 112 13.56 -18.36 21.04
CA TRP A 112 13.77 -19.04 19.77
C TRP A 112 12.86 -20.25 19.60
N ASP A 113 12.45 -20.51 18.36
CA ASP A 113 11.68 -21.69 17.98
C ASP A 113 11.97 -22.09 16.51
N ILE A 114 11.46 -23.25 16.11
CA ILE A 114 11.52 -23.75 14.73
C ILE A 114 10.08 -23.96 14.25
N GLY A 115 9.69 -23.25 13.19
CA GLY A 115 8.39 -23.43 12.56
C GLY A 115 8.25 -24.80 11.89
N LEU A 116 7.01 -25.22 11.59
CA LEU A 116 6.75 -26.48 10.87
C LEU A 116 7.41 -26.55 9.49
N ASN A 117 7.68 -25.39 8.89
CA ASN A 117 8.45 -25.23 7.65
C ASN A 117 9.98 -25.27 7.86
N LYS A 118 10.44 -25.72 9.04
CA LYS A 118 11.85 -25.82 9.44
C LYS A 118 12.62 -24.48 9.50
N LYS A 119 11.94 -23.34 9.38
CA LYS A 119 12.58 -22.03 9.51
C LYS A 119 12.66 -21.58 10.96
N ARG A 120 13.66 -20.76 11.26
CA ARG A 120 13.85 -20.16 12.59
C ARG A 120 12.84 -19.06 12.85
N VAL A 121 12.21 -19.09 14.03
CA VAL A 121 11.27 -18.07 14.49
C VAL A 121 11.81 -17.45 15.76
N ALA A 122 11.85 -16.12 15.80
CA ALA A 122 12.13 -15.33 17.00
C ALA A 122 10.82 -14.80 17.56
N TYR A 123 10.57 -15.04 18.85
CA TYR A 123 9.46 -14.47 19.58
C TYR A 123 9.96 -13.41 20.54
N PHE A 124 9.32 -12.24 20.53
CA PHE A 124 9.64 -11.16 21.45
C PHE A 124 8.44 -10.27 21.67
N VAL A 125 8.38 -9.59 22.82
CA VAL A 125 7.33 -8.60 23.09
C VAL A 125 7.73 -7.28 22.46
N PHE A 126 6.82 -6.71 21.67
CA PHE A 126 6.97 -5.38 21.09
C PHE A 126 5.77 -4.54 21.52
N PRO A 127 5.87 -3.81 22.65
CA PRO A 127 4.70 -3.16 23.24
C PRO A 127 4.12 -2.13 22.31
N LYS A 128 2.80 -2.04 22.23
CA LYS A 128 2.12 -1.02 21.44
C LYS A 128 2.07 0.29 22.23
N GLU A 129 2.76 1.31 21.75
CA GLU A 129 2.63 2.66 22.27
C GLU A 129 1.56 3.43 21.45
N ASP A 130 0.78 4.29 22.11
CA ASP A 130 -0.44 4.89 21.52
C ASP A 130 -0.18 5.78 20.28
N ASN A 131 1.09 6.14 20.01
CA ASN A 131 1.53 6.95 18.86
C ASN A 131 2.46 6.20 17.88
N GLU A 132 2.70 4.90 18.04
CA GLU A 132 3.59 4.12 17.16
C GLU A 132 2.84 3.43 16.00
N LEU A 133 3.56 3.13 14.91
CA LEU A 133 3.01 2.38 13.79
C LEU A 133 2.61 0.98 14.26
N ARG A 134 1.37 0.60 13.95
CA ARG A 134 0.87 -0.73 14.30
C ARG A 134 1.56 -1.79 13.43
N LEU A 135 2.35 -2.65 14.06
CA LEU A 135 2.91 -3.84 13.42
C LEU A 135 1.78 -4.70 12.83
N VAL A 136 1.98 -5.24 11.61
CA VAL A 136 1.04 -6.18 10.98
C VAL A 136 1.75 -7.40 10.39
N PRO A 137 1.05 -8.55 10.24
CA PRO A 137 1.61 -9.69 9.54
C PRO A 137 2.04 -9.33 8.11
N GLY A 138 3.27 -9.71 7.77
CA GLY A 138 3.96 -9.39 6.52
C GLY A 138 4.97 -8.24 6.62
N ASP A 139 5.00 -7.49 7.73
CA ASP A 139 6.02 -6.46 7.97
C ASP A 139 7.41 -7.07 8.12
N GLU A 140 8.43 -6.32 7.72
CA GLU A 140 9.82 -6.73 7.85
C GLU A 140 10.51 -6.03 9.02
N LEU A 141 11.11 -6.84 9.88
CA LEU A 141 11.90 -6.37 11.00
C LEU A 141 13.32 -6.90 10.88
N ARG A 142 14.27 -6.09 11.34
CA ARG A 142 15.66 -6.46 11.50
C ARG A 142 15.90 -6.75 12.98
N LEU A 143 16.30 -7.98 13.28
CA LEU A 143 16.75 -8.36 14.61
C LEU A 143 18.28 -8.26 14.63
N ARG A 144 18.83 -7.47 15.55
CA ARG A 144 20.26 -7.23 15.72
C ARG A 144 20.71 -7.67 17.11
N TYR A 145 21.95 -8.17 17.17
CA TYR A 145 22.71 -8.36 18.38
C TYR A 145 24.02 -7.60 18.18
N SER A 146 24.28 -6.60 19.03
CA SER A 146 25.43 -5.69 18.89
C SER A 146 26.79 -6.34 19.13
N GLY A 147 26.80 -7.59 19.61
CA GLY A 147 28.01 -8.31 19.96
C GLY A 147 28.39 -8.09 21.43
N GLY A 148 29.05 -9.10 22.00
CA GLY A 148 29.57 -9.05 23.36
C GLY A 148 30.95 -9.74 23.43
N THR A 149 31.45 -9.92 24.64
CA THR A 149 32.75 -10.58 24.87
C THR A 149 32.81 -12.03 24.40
N SER A 150 31.67 -12.73 24.37
CA SER A 150 31.56 -14.16 24.04
C SER A 150 30.93 -14.47 22.68
N HIS A 151 30.19 -13.53 22.09
CA HIS A 151 29.50 -13.73 20.81
C HIS A 151 29.71 -12.54 19.87
N PRO A 152 30.00 -12.77 18.57
CA PRO A 152 30.16 -11.71 17.60
C PRO A 152 28.85 -10.96 17.37
N ALA A 153 28.96 -9.76 16.80
CA ALA A 153 27.80 -9.03 16.32
C ALA A 153 27.05 -9.86 15.27
N TRP A 154 25.73 -9.84 15.33
CA TRP A 154 24.87 -10.61 14.44
C TRP A 154 23.65 -9.78 14.04
N GLN A 155 23.14 -10.00 12.83
CA GLN A 155 21.85 -9.45 12.42
C GLN A 155 21.17 -10.35 11.40
N SER A 156 19.84 -10.35 11.42
CA SER A 156 19.04 -11.00 10.38
C SER A 156 17.72 -10.27 10.17
N VAL A 157 17.22 -10.33 8.94
CA VAL A 157 15.91 -9.80 8.59
C VAL A 157 14.89 -10.93 8.60
N GLY A 158 13.73 -10.68 9.19
CA GLY A 158 12.60 -11.59 9.17
C GLY A 158 11.31 -10.90 8.77
N HIS A 159 10.24 -11.70 8.64
CA HIS A 159 8.89 -11.18 8.42
C HIS A 159 7.98 -11.57 9.58
N VAL A 160 7.12 -10.65 9.98
CA VAL A 160 6.12 -10.87 11.01
C VAL A 160 5.10 -11.87 10.49
N ILE A 161 5.03 -13.05 11.10
CA ILE A 161 4.04 -14.09 10.73
C ILE A 161 2.78 -13.99 11.57
N LYS A 162 2.92 -13.57 12.83
CA LYS A 162 1.81 -13.49 13.78
C LYS A 162 2.08 -12.44 14.86
N LEU A 163 1.00 -11.85 15.34
CA LEU A 163 0.93 -11.02 16.52
C LEU A 163 -0.05 -11.68 17.49
N THR A 164 0.37 -11.90 18.74
CA THR A 164 -0.54 -12.42 19.78
C THR A 164 -1.28 -11.28 20.48
N ALA A 165 -2.31 -11.63 21.27
CA ALA A 165 -3.05 -10.66 22.07
C ALA A 165 -2.22 -10.01 23.20
N GLN A 166 -1.04 -10.57 23.50
CA GLN A 166 -0.10 -10.08 24.51
C GLN A 166 1.06 -9.30 23.87
N GLU A 167 0.92 -8.86 22.62
CA GLU A 167 1.93 -8.08 21.89
C GLU A 167 3.25 -8.86 21.66
N GLU A 168 3.19 -10.19 21.78
CA GLU A 168 4.29 -11.08 21.35
C GLU A 168 4.26 -11.15 19.82
N VAL A 169 5.36 -10.72 19.22
CA VAL A 169 5.65 -10.79 17.79
C VAL A 169 6.32 -12.12 17.50
N ALA A 170 5.81 -12.85 16.51
CA ALA A 170 6.50 -13.97 15.91
C ALA A 170 7.16 -13.53 14.60
N LEU A 171 8.49 -13.52 14.57
CA LEU A 171 9.31 -13.10 13.45
C LEU A 171 9.99 -14.32 12.80
N GLU A 172 9.56 -14.70 11.59
CA GLU A 172 10.22 -15.76 10.81
C GLU A 172 11.46 -15.18 10.11
N LEU A 173 12.66 -15.67 10.45
CA LEU A 173 13.91 -15.20 9.86
C LEU A 173 14.09 -15.72 8.43
N ARG A 174 14.64 -14.88 7.55
CA ARG A 174 14.97 -15.29 6.17
C ARG A 174 16.10 -16.31 6.12
N ALA A 175 17.13 -16.10 6.94
CA ALA A 175 18.28 -16.99 7.06
C ALA A 175 18.23 -17.71 8.41
N SER A 176 18.32 -19.04 8.38
CA SER A 176 18.36 -19.86 9.60
C SER A 176 19.79 -20.21 10.03
N GLN A 177 20.79 -19.93 9.20
CA GLN A 177 22.20 -20.16 9.53
C GLN A 177 22.77 -19.04 10.41
N GLY A 178 23.65 -19.40 11.35
CA GLY A 178 24.36 -18.44 12.21
C GLY A 178 23.48 -17.72 13.22
N VAL A 179 22.26 -18.19 13.49
CA VAL A 179 21.36 -17.59 14.47
C VAL A 179 21.83 -17.93 15.89
N PRO A 180 22.09 -16.92 16.76
CA PRO A 180 22.63 -17.13 18.11
C PRO A 180 21.54 -17.56 19.09
N VAL A 181 21.16 -18.84 19.03
CA VAL A 181 20.00 -19.37 19.80
C VAL A 181 20.27 -19.67 21.26
N GLU A 182 21.52 -19.69 21.62
CA GLU A 182 22.00 -19.71 22.99
C GLU A 182 21.81 -18.37 23.71
N LEU A 183 21.53 -17.28 22.97
CA LEU A 183 21.31 -15.95 23.52
C LEU A 183 19.84 -15.58 23.51
N ASN A 184 19.35 -15.06 24.64
CA ASN A 184 17.96 -14.64 24.79
C ASN A 184 17.81 -13.14 25.10
N HIS A 185 18.90 -12.41 25.37
CA HIS A 185 18.85 -11.01 25.81
C HIS A 185 19.82 -10.14 25.01
N GLY A 186 19.65 -8.82 25.09
CA GLY A 186 20.55 -7.85 24.45
C GLY A 186 20.34 -7.72 22.94
N PHE A 187 19.15 -8.08 22.44
CA PHE A 187 18.79 -7.85 21.06
C PHE A 187 18.17 -6.46 20.87
N SER A 188 18.28 -5.94 19.67
CA SER A 188 17.55 -4.75 19.21
C SER A 188 16.71 -5.12 17.99
N VAL A 189 15.55 -4.50 17.87
CA VAL A 189 14.61 -4.70 16.76
C VAL A 189 14.40 -3.37 16.05
N ASP A 190 14.67 -3.35 14.75
CA ASP A 190 14.42 -2.18 13.91
C ASP A 190 13.37 -2.50 12.84
N PHE A 191 12.57 -1.52 12.48
CA PHE A 191 11.72 -1.62 11.29
C PHE A 191 12.57 -1.53 10.03
N VAL A 192 12.34 -2.44 9.09
CA VAL A 192 12.94 -2.33 7.76
C VAL A 192 12.01 -1.48 6.90
N TRP A 193 12.37 -0.21 6.74
CA TRP A 193 11.68 0.66 5.79
C TRP A 193 11.90 0.18 4.35
N LYS A 194 10.86 0.33 3.52
CA LYS A 194 10.90 -0.02 2.10
C LYS A 194 10.29 1.09 1.28
N SER A 195 11.07 1.58 0.31
CA SER A 195 10.64 2.57 -0.68
C SER A 195 9.65 2.03 -1.73
N THR A 196 9.37 0.72 -1.75
CA THR A 196 8.72 0.07 -2.90
C THR A 196 7.39 0.68 -3.32
N SER A 197 6.55 1.12 -2.39
CA SER A 197 5.28 1.81 -2.72
C SER A 197 5.55 3.16 -3.41
N PHE A 198 6.42 3.97 -2.80
CA PHE A 198 6.83 5.27 -3.31
C PHE A 198 7.54 5.18 -4.67
N ASP A 199 8.45 4.23 -4.83
CA ASP A 199 9.15 3.97 -6.10
C ASP A 199 8.15 3.61 -7.23
N ARG A 200 7.11 2.83 -6.91
CA ARG A 200 6.06 2.47 -7.89
C ARG A 200 5.18 3.66 -8.23
N MET A 201 4.85 4.53 -7.28
CA MET A 201 4.12 5.78 -7.54
C MET A 201 4.94 6.71 -8.45
N GLN A 202 6.22 6.93 -8.13
CA GLN A 202 7.14 7.72 -8.95
C GLN A 202 7.30 7.11 -10.36
N GLY A 203 7.45 5.79 -10.43
CA GLY A 203 7.51 5.06 -11.69
C GLY A 203 6.25 5.23 -12.53
N ALA A 204 5.06 5.17 -11.92
CA ALA A 204 3.79 5.36 -12.61
C ALA A 204 3.65 6.79 -13.16
N MET A 205 3.99 7.81 -12.37
CA MET A 205 3.97 9.21 -12.85
C MET A 205 4.93 9.41 -14.02
N LYS A 206 6.14 8.81 -13.96
CA LYS A 206 7.08 8.85 -15.08
C LYS A 206 6.52 8.15 -16.33
N THR A 207 5.90 6.99 -16.17
CA THR A 207 5.25 6.29 -17.29
C THR A 207 4.10 7.10 -17.88
N PHE A 208 3.28 7.75 -17.05
CA PHE A 208 2.20 8.62 -17.49
C PHE A 208 2.71 9.82 -18.31
N ALA A 209 3.86 10.40 -17.93
CA ALA A 209 4.47 11.51 -18.64
C ALA A 209 5.18 11.11 -19.95
N VAL A 210 5.80 9.93 -19.99
CA VAL A 210 6.72 9.56 -21.09
C VAL A 210 6.15 8.54 -22.07
N ASP A 211 5.25 7.65 -21.63
CA ASP A 211 4.65 6.61 -22.48
C ASP A 211 3.23 7.01 -22.88
N GLU A 212 3.08 7.55 -24.10
CA GLU A 212 1.78 7.93 -24.68
C GLU A 212 0.81 6.74 -24.84
N THR A 213 1.30 5.50 -24.75
CA THR A 213 0.48 4.29 -24.83
C THR A 213 0.04 3.76 -23.46
N SER A 214 0.49 4.40 -22.37
CA SER A 214 0.18 4.01 -20.99
C SER A 214 -1.29 4.19 -20.64
N VAL A 215 -1.96 5.18 -21.23
CA VAL A 215 -3.40 5.41 -21.11
C VAL A 215 -3.97 5.84 -22.47
N SER A 216 -5.27 5.65 -22.72
CA SER A 216 -5.90 6.23 -23.91
C SER A 216 -5.92 7.76 -23.86
N GLY A 217 -5.85 8.43 -25.02
CA GLY A 217 -5.91 9.90 -25.08
C GLY A 217 -7.15 10.52 -24.41
N TYR A 218 -8.31 9.84 -24.46
CA TYR A 218 -9.50 10.28 -23.72
C TYR A 218 -9.25 10.30 -22.21
N ILE A 219 -8.69 9.22 -21.67
CA ILE A 219 -8.39 9.09 -20.24
C ILE A 219 -7.27 10.05 -19.84
N TYR A 220 -6.23 10.23 -20.67
CA TYR A 220 -5.15 11.19 -20.46
C TYR A 220 -5.70 12.60 -20.21
N HIS A 221 -6.48 13.12 -21.15
CA HIS A 221 -7.06 14.46 -21.05
C HIS A 221 -8.07 14.57 -19.90
N HIS A 222 -8.84 13.52 -19.63
CA HIS A 222 -9.78 13.51 -18.52
C HIS A 222 -9.06 13.57 -17.15
N LEU A 223 -7.97 12.81 -16.97
CA LEU A 223 -7.16 12.82 -15.74
C LEU A 223 -6.47 14.17 -15.49
N LEU A 224 -6.10 14.90 -16.55
CA LEU A 224 -5.49 16.22 -16.44
C LEU A 224 -6.52 17.36 -16.26
N GLY A 225 -7.82 17.06 -16.21
CA GLY A 225 -8.88 18.06 -16.07
C GLY A 225 -9.15 18.88 -17.35
N HIS A 226 -8.74 18.38 -18.51
CA HIS A 226 -9.04 19.00 -19.80
C HIS A 226 -10.51 18.78 -20.17
N GLU A 227 -11.04 19.69 -20.98
CA GLU A 227 -12.38 19.51 -21.56
C GLU A 227 -12.30 18.45 -22.67
N VAL A 228 -13.10 17.39 -22.53
CA VAL A 228 -13.16 16.28 -23.47
C VAL A 228 -14.61 16.04 -23.90
N GLU A 229 -14.84 15.88 -25.20
CA GLU A 229 -16.16 15.49 -25.70
C GLU A 229 -16.53 14.08 -25.21
N HIS A 230 -17.77 13.92 -24.76
CA HIS A 230 -18.24 12.64 -24.23
C HIS A 230 -18.13 11.51 -25.27
N GLN A 231 -17.29 10.51 -24.97
CA GLN A 231 -17.16 9.32 -25.78
C GLN A 231 -18.06 8.19 -25.26
N ILE A 232 -18.71 7.50 -26.20
CA ILE A 232 -19.48 6.29 -25.93
C ILE A 232 -18.72 5.09 -26.50
N ILE A 233 -18.45 4.10 -25.66
CA ILE A 233 -17.89 2.84 -26.14
C ILE A 233 -19.03 2.03 -26.78
N ARG A 234 -18.80 1.60 -28.03
CA ARG A 234 -19.74 0.77 -28.78
C ARG A 234 -19.49 -0.70 -28.45
N ASN A 235 -20.35 -1.27 -27.61
CA ASN A 235 -20.24 -2.65 -27.14
C ASN A 235 -21.64 -3.29 -27.24
N THR A 236 -21.69 -4.58 -27.53
CA THR A 236 -22.95 -5.33 -27.42
C THR A 236 -23.29 -5.48 -25.94
N LEU A 237 -24.34 -4.78 -25.50
CA LEU A 237 -24.81 -4.88 -24.12
C LEU A 237 -25.41 -6.26 -23.86
N PRO A 238 -25.21 -6.82 -22.65
CA PRO A 238 -25.80 -8.09 -22.28
C PRO A 238 -27.32 -7.96 -22.15
N ARG A 239 -28.05 -9.05 -22.43
CA ARG A 239 -29.52 -9.10 -22.24
C ARG A 239 -29.92 -9.02 -20.76
N ARG A 240 -29.06 -9.52 -19.86
CA ARG A 240 -29.23 -9.47 -18.41
C ARG A 240 -27.95 -8.91 -17.79
N PHE A 241 -28.10 -7.94 -16.89
CA PHE A 241 -26.97 -7.28 -16.23
C PHE A 241 -26.51 -7.98 -14.93
N GLY A 242 -27.27 -8.96 -14.43
CA GLY A 242 -26.78 -9.85 -13.36
C GLY A 242 -25.63 -10.74 -13.82
N ALA A 243 -24.86 -11.26 -12.87
CA ALA A 243 -23.81 -12.24 -13.11
C ALA A 243 -24.12 -13.55 -12.35
N PRO A 244 -23.72 -14.72 -12.87
CA PRO A 244 -23.88 -15.99 -12.16
C PRO A 244 -23.25 -15.95 -10.76
N GLY A 245 -23.82 -16.67 -9.80
CA GLY A 245 -23.29 -16.78 -8.44
C GLY A 245 -23.33 -15.50 -7.60
N LEU A 246 -23.82 -14.38 -8.14
CA LEU A 246 -24.04 -13.13 -7.41
C LEU A 246 -25.54 -12.91 -7.10
N PRO A 247 -25.86 -12.13 -6.04
CA PRO A 247 -27.22 -11.68 -5.79
C PRO A 247 -27.83 -10.92 -6.97
N GLU A 248 -29.16 -10.94 -7.09
CA GLU A 248 -29.84 -10.12 -8.08
C GLU A 248 -29.60 -8.63 -7.86
N LEU A 249 -29.32 -7.92 -8.95
CA LEU A 249 -29.06 -6.50 -8.93
C LEU A 249 -30.38 -5.71 -8.89
N ASN A 250 -30.43 -4.69 -8.05
CA ASN A 250 -31.55 -3.74 -8.07
C ASN A 250 -31.42 -2.76 -9.26
N ALA A 251 -32.45 -1.94 -9.47
CA ALA A 251 -32.52 -1.02 -10.62
C ALA A 251 -31.33 -0.03 -10.69
N SER A 252 -30.87 0.52 -9.56
CA SER A 252 -29.75 1.47 -9.57
C SER A 252 -28.41 0.79 -9.87
N GLN A 253 -28.21 -0.44 -9.37
CA GLN A 253 -27.04 -1.26 -9.70
C GLN A 253 -27.04 -1.66 -11.17
N VAL A 254 -28.19 -2.04 -11.74
CA VAL A 254 -28.32 -2.34 -13.19
C VAL A 254 -27.97 -1.12 -14.03
N LEU A 255 -28.47 0.07 -13.66
CA LEU A 255 -28.13 1.32 -14.33
C LEU A 255 -26.64 1.64 -14.24
N ALA A 256 -26.01 1.40 -13.08
CA ALA A 256 -24.58 1.57 -12.89
C ALA A 256 -23.79 0.64 -13.82
N VAL A 257 -24.09 -0.67 -13.82
CA VAL A 257 -23.44 -1.65 -14.71
C VAL A 257 -23.59 -1.22 -16.18
N LYS A 258 -24.82 -0.88 -16.61
CA LYS A 258 -25.07 -0.43 -17.98
C LYS A 258 -24.25 0.81 -18.35
N SER A 259 -24.24 1.83 -17.48
CA SER A 259 -23.50 3.06 -17.73
C SER A 259 -21.99 2.81 -17.85
N VAL A 260 -21.41 2.01 -16.95
CA VAL A 260 -19.98 1.71 -16.96
C VAL A 260 -19.57 1.00 -18.25
N LEU A 261 -20.36 0.05 -18.73
CA LEU A 261 -20.03 -0.71 -19.95
C LEU A 261 -20.01 0.16 -21.22
N GLN A 262 -20.60 1.37 -21.18
CA GLN A 262 -20.71 2.28 -22.33
C GLN A 262 -19.79 3.50 -22.24
N LYS A 263 -19.06 3.70 -21.14
CA LYS A 263 -18.21 4.89 -20.93
C LYS A 263 -16.74 4.51 -20.73
N PRO A 264 -15.78 5.28 -21.28
CA PRO A 264 -14.34 5.07 -21.03
C PRO A 264 -13.92 5.35 -19.60
N VAL A 265 -14.56 6.31 -18.92
CA VAL A 265 -14.33 6.60 -17.51
C VAL A 265 -15.67 6.58 -16.79
N SER A 266 -15.71 6.00 -15.60
CA SER A 266 -16.90 6.01 -14.76
C SER A 266 -16.54 6.03 -13.28
N LEU A 267 -17.33 6.77 -12.53
CA LEU A 267 -17.29 6.84 -11.08
C LEU A 267 -18.58 6.25 -10.51
N ILE A 268 -18.46 5.26 -9.64
CA ILE A 268 -19.59 4.68 -8.93
C ILE A 268 -19.53 5.12 -7.49
N GLN A 269 -20.48 5.94 -7.05
CA GLN A 269 -20.63 6.28 -5.65
C GLN A 269 -21.64 5.35 -4.98
N GLY A 270 -21.30 4.85 -3.79
CA GLY A 270 -22.25 4.11 -2.97
C GLY A 270 -21.98 4.23 -1.47
N PRO A 271 -23.00 4.55 -0.65
CA PRO A 271 -22.91 4.46 0.80
C PRO A 271 -22.52 3.05 1.32
N PRO A 272 -22.16 2.91 2.61
CA PRO A 272 -22.00 1.60 3.22
C PRO A 272 -23.27 0.74 3.07
N GLY A 273 -23.11 -0.55 2.77
CA GLY A 273 -24.24 -1.50 2.67
C GLY A 273 -25.00 -1.50 1.33
N THR A 274 -24.71 -0.61 0.37
CA THR A 274 -25.47 -0.53 -0.90
C THR A 274 -25.06 -1.55 -1.98
N GLY A 275 -24.25 -2.54 -1.62
CA GLY A 275 -23.83 -3.59 -2.55
C GLY A 275 -22.83 -3.13 -3.63
N LYS A 276 -21.99 -2.12 -3.34
CA LYS A 276 -20.91 -1.68 -4.26
C LYS A 276 -20.07 -2.85 -4.76
N THR A 277 -19.51 -3.66 -3.86
CA THR A 277 -18.65 -4.79 -4.23
C THR A 277 -19.37 -5.84 -5.10
N VAL A 278 -20.69 -6.04 -4.89
CA VAL A 278 -21.51 -6.91 -5.76
C VAL A 278 -21.67 -6.29 -7.16
N THR A 279 -21.91 -4.98 -7.21
CA THR A 279 -21.99 -4.21 -8.46
C THR A 279 -20.66 -4.23 -9.22
N SER A 280 -19.54 -4.02 -8.53
CA SER A 280 -18.18 -4.09 -9.07
C SER A 280 -17.88 -5.47 -9.64
N ALA A 281 -18.22 -6.54 -8.93
CA ALA A 281 -18.04 -7.91 -9.42
C ALA A 281 -18.90 -8.19 -10.67
N ALA A 282 -20.13 -7.69 -10.73
CA ALA A 282 -20.96 -7.79 -11.94
C ALA A 282 -20.39 -6.99 -13.12
N ILE A 283 -19.83 -5.81 -12.88
CA ILE A 283 -19.12 -5.02 -13.91
C ILE A 283 -17.93 -5.79 -14.47
N VAL A 284 -17.06 -6.29 -13.57
CA VAL A 284 -15.88 -7.09 -13.95
C VAL A 284 -16.30 -8.32 -14.75
N TYR A 285 -17.38 -8.98 -14.34
CA TYR A 285 -17.92 -10.12 -15.08
C TYR A 285 -18.23 -9.78 -16.53
N HIS A 286 -19.01 -8.71 -16.75
CA HIS A 286 -19.36 -8.30 -18.12
C HIS A 286 -18.17 -7.74 -18.90
N MET A 287 -17.24 -7.05 -18.26
CA MET A 287 -15.97 -6.62 -18.87
C MET A 287 -15.16 -7.82 -19.38
N ALA A 288 -14.93 -8.83 -18.53
CA ALA A 288 -14.21 -10.04 -18.92
C ALA A 288 -14.89 -10.78 -20.08
N LYS A 289 -16.23 -10.83 -20.09
CA LYS A 289 -17.00 -11.47 -21.17
C LYS A 289 -17.00 -10.70 -22.50
N GLN A 290 -16.50 -9.46 -22.55
CA GLN A 290 -16.28 -8.75 -23.82
C GLN A 290 -15.07 -9.27 -24.61
N GLY A 291 -14.21 -10.09 -24.00
CA GLY A 291 -13.07 -10.70 -24.68
C GLY A 291 -11.98 -9.71 -25.10
N GLN A 292 -11.83 -8.61 -24.36
CA GLN A 292 -10.86 -7.54 -24.66
C GLN A 292 -9.49 -7.73 -23.96
N GLY A 293 -9.17 -8.96 -23.56
CA GLY A 293 -8.03 -9.29 -22.72
C GLY A 293 -8.42 -9.44 -21.24
N GLN A 294 -7.42 -9.54 -20.36
CA GLN A 294 -7.63 -9.67 -18.93
C GLN A 294 -8.16 -8.35 -18.33
N VAL A 295 -9.04 -8.46 -17.35
CA VAL A 295 -9.48 -7.31 -16.54
C VAL A 295 -8.56 -7.18 -15.33
N LEU A 296 -8.02 -5.97 -15.10
CA LEU A 296 -7.28 -5.66 -13.88
C LEU A 296 -8.23 -5.11 -12.82
N VAL A 297 -8.19 -5.69 -11.64
CA VAL A 297 -8.99 -5.28 -10.50
C VAL A 297 -8.07 -4.89 -9.34
N CYS A 298 -8.22 -3.66 -8.86
CA CYS A 298 -7.38 -3.09 -7.82
C CYS A 298 -8.19 -2.53 -6.66
N ALA A 299 -7.57 -2.46 -5.49
CA ALA A 299 -8.02 -1.67 -4.35
C ALA A 299 -6.79 -1.29 -3.49
N PRO A 300 -6.83 -0.23 -2.68
CA PRO A 300 -5.69 0.16 -1.84
C PRO A 300 -5.37 -0.88 -0.74
N SER A 301 -6.40 -1.53 -0.16
CA SER A 301 -6.22 -2.49 0.94
C SER A 301 -6.34 -3.94 0.50
N ASN A 302 -5.51 -4.83 1.07
CA ASN A 302 -5.58 -6.26 0.77
C ASN A 302 -6.95 -6.87 1.09
N VAL A 303 -7.60 -6.43 2.17
CA VAL A 303 -8.93 -6.92 2.58
C VAL A 303 -9.97 -6.60 1.51
N ALA A 304 -9.94 -5.39 0.94
CA ALA A 304 -10.86 -5.02 -0.14
C ALA A 304 -10.60 -5.85 -1.42
N VAL A 305 -9.33 -6.07 -1.77
CA VAL A 305 -8.97 -6.94 -2.91
C VAL A 305 -9.47 -8.36 -2.70
N ASP A 306 -9.29 -8.92 -1.50
CA ASP A 306 -9.69 -10.30 -1.19
C ASP A 306 -11.23 -10.46 -1.25
N GLN A 307 -11.99 -9.51 -0.68
CA GLN A 307 -13.46 -9.49 -0.76
C GLN A 307 -13.98 -9.41 -2.19
N LEU A 308 -13.32 -8.62 -3.04
CA LEU A 308 -13.71 -8.46 -4.43
C LEU A 308 -13.31 -9.69 -5.26
N ALA A 309 -12.12 -10.26 -5.03
CA ALA A 309 -11.65 -11.48 -5.69
C ALA A 309 -12.58 -12.67 -5.39
N GLU A 310 -13.05 -12.82 -4.16
CA GLU A 310 -14.01 -13.86 -3.76
C GLU A 310 -15.32 -13.75 -4.56
N LYS A 311 -15.91 -12.55 -4.63
CA LYS A 311 -17.14 -12.32 -5.40
C LYS A 311 -16.98 -12.49 -6.90
N ILE A 312 -15.83 -12.12 -7.46
CA ILE A 312 -15.57 -12.32 -8.89
C ILE A 312 -15.41 -13.83 -9.16
N SER A 313 -14.72 -14.56 -8.28
CA SER A 313 -14.53 -16.01 -8.43
C SER A 313 -15.86 -16.77 -8.40
N SER A 314 -16.83 -16.35 -7.57
CA SER A 314 -18.17 -16.97 -7.54
C SER A 314 -18.94 -16.86 -8.87
N THR A 315 -18.52 -15.98 -9.78
CA THR A 315 -19.11 -15.87 -11.14
C THR A 315 -18.64 -16.96 -12.11
N GLY A 316 -17.67 -17.78 -11.70
CA GLY A 316 -17.06 -18.81 -12.53
C GLY A 316 -15.94 -18.31 -13.45
N LEU A 317 -15.48 -17.07 -13.27
CA LEU A 317 -14.30 -16.54 -13.97
C LEU A 317 -13.00 -17.09 -13.37
N LYS A 318 -11.97 -17.21 -14.21
CA LYS A 318 -10.61 -17.56 -13.80
C LYS A 318 -9.94 -16.35 -13.16
N VAL A 319 -9.94 -16.31 -11.83
CA VAL A 319 -9.38 -15.20 -11.04
C VAL A 319 -7.99 -15.56 -10.54
N VAL A 320 -7.04 -14.63 -10.66
CA VAL A 320 -5.71 -14.73 -10.05
C VAL A 320 -5.50 -13.56 -9.09
N ARG A 321 -5.28 -13.87 -7.81
CA ARG A 321 -4.93 -12.90 -6.77
C ARG A 321 -3.41 -12.74 -6.66
N LEU A 322 -2.87 -11.61 -7.10
CA LEU A 322 -1.43 -11.32 -7.04
C LEU A 322 -1.07 -10.58 -5.75
N CYS A 323 -0.42 -11.28 -4.82
CA CYS A 323 0.07 -10.72 -3.55
C CYS A 323 1.56 -10.32 -3.64
N ALA A 324 1.96 -9.37 -2.80
CA ALA A 324 3.37 -9.10 -2.56
C ALA A 324 4.06 -10.34 -1.95
N LYS A 325 5.33 -10.58 -2.31
CA LYS A 325 6.07 -11.76 -1.83
C LYS A 325 6.15 -11.86 -0.31
N SER A 326 6.25 -10.73 0.39
CA SER A 326 6.25 -10.68 1.87
C SER A 326 4.93 -11.14 2.50
N ARG A 327 3.86 -11.27 1.71
CA ARG A 327 2.54 -11.72 2.15
C ARG A 327 2.19 -13.14 1.71
N GLU A 328 3.08 -13.87 1.04
CA GLU A 328 2.83 -15.27 0.62
C GLU A 328 2.66 -16.24 1.79
N ALA A 329 3.08 -15.88 3.00
CA ALA A 329 2.89 -16.67 4.21
C ALA A 329 1.67 -16.24 5.06
N VAL A 330 0.97 -15.18 4.64
CA VAL A 330 -0.17 -14.64 5.38
C VAL A 330 -1.45 -15.33 4.93
N SER A 331 -2.19 -15.93 5.86
CA SER A 331 -3.47 -16.57 5.59
C SER A 331 -4.50 -15.57 5.05
N SER A 332 -5.27 -16.00 4.05
CA SER A 332 -6.32 -15.21 3.39
C SER A 332 -7.51 -16.12 3.05
N PRO A 333 -8.76 -15.62 3.12
CA PRO A 333 -9.94 -16.39 2.71
C PRO A 333 -9.90 -16.81 1.23
N VAL A 334 -9.13 -16.09 0.41
CA VAL A 334 -8.95 -16.37 -1.02
C VAL A 334 -7.60 -16.98 -1.35
N GLU A 335 -6.97 -17.68 -0.41
CA GLU A 335 -5.64 -18.29 -0.59
C GLU A 335 -5.56 -19.15 -1.86
N HIS A 336 -6.60 -19.95 -2.14
CA HIS A 336 -6.72 -20.79 -3.32
C HIS A 336 -6.69 -20.02 -4.66
N LEU A 337 -7.05 -18.72 -4.65
CA LEU A 337 -6.98 -17.85 -5.83
C LEU A 337 -5.60 -17.20 -5.99
N THR A 338 -4.73 -17.26 -4.98
CA THR A 338 -3.46 -16.55 -5.03
C THR A 338 -2.50 -17.16 -6.05
N LEU A 339 -1.72 -16.31 -6.72
CA LEU A 339 -0.77 -16.77 -7.74
C LEU A 339 0.20 -17.83 -7.19
N HIS A 340 0.74 -17.60 -6.00
CA HIS A 340 1.71 -18.51 -5.38
C HIS A 340 1.07 -19.85 -5.00
N TYR A 341 -0.19 -19.86 -4.56
CA TYR A 341 -0.94 -21.10 -4.33
C TYR A 341 -1.17 -21.85 -5.65
N GLN A 342 -1.65 -21.17 -6.69
CA GLN A 342 -1.89 -21.78 -7.99
C GLN A 342 -0.61 -22.38 -8.60
N VAL A 343 0.52 -21.67 -8.52
CA VAL A 343 1.84 -22.19 -8.96
C VAL A 343 2.18 -23.51 -8.27
N ARG A 344 1.86 -23.65 -6.97
CA ARG A 344 2.14 -24.85 -6.18
C ARG A 344 1.19 -26.02 -6.47
N HIS A 345 0.01 -25.76 -7.03
CA HIS A 345 -1.06 -26.76 -7.18
C HIS A 345 -1.45 -27.00 -8.65
N LEU A 346 -0.67 -26.51 -9.60
CA LEU A 346 -0.89 -26.78 -11.02
C LEU A 346 -0.27 -28.12 -11.42
N ASP A 347 -1.14 -29.11 -11.66
CA ASP A 347 -0.77 -30.41 -12.20
C ASP A 347 -0.40 -30.31 -13.68
N ASN A 348 0.90 -30.39 -14.01
CA ASN A 348 1.36 -30.60 -15.38
C ASN A 348 2.67 -31.40 -15.43
N SER A 349 2.83 -32.28 -16.43
CA SER A 349 3.93 -33.24 -16.57
C SER A 349 5.31 -32.57 -16.71
N GLU A 350 5.38 -31.35 -17.26
CA GLU A 350 6.61 -30.56 -17.37
C GLU A 350 7.07 -29.94 -16.02
N LYS A 351 6.20 -29.92 -15.00
CA LYS A 351 6.46 -29.24 -13.71
C LYS A 351 7.02 -30.15 -12.62
N SER A 352 7.25 -31.44 -12.92
CA SER A 352 7.93 -32.38 -12.02
C SER A 352 9.29 -31.84 -11.56
N GLU A 353 10.01 -31.13 -12.43
CA GLU A 353 11.33 -30.57 -12.08
C GLU A 353 11.23 -29.36 -11.14
N MET A 354 10.28 -28.45 -11.34
CA MET A 354 10.10 -27.32 -10.41
C MET A 354 9.70 -27.83 -9.02
N HIS A 355 8.82 -28.83 -8.95
CA HIS A 355 8.44 -29.46 -7.69
C HIS A 355 9.62 -30.15 -7.00
N LYS A 356 10.47 -30.87 -7.73
CA LYS A 356 11.71 -31.46 -7.18
C LYS A 356 12.64 -30.39 -6.63
N LEU A 357 12.84 -29.29 -7.35
CA LEU A 357 13.67 -28.17 -6.90
C LEU A 357 13.05 -27.45 -5.69
N GLN A 358 11.73 -27.30 -5.65
CA GLN A 358 11.02 -26.77 -4.48
C GLN A 358 11.20 -27.68 -3.27
N GLN A 359 11.02 -28.99 -3.43
CA GLN A 359 11.20 -29.96 -2.36
C GLN A 359 12.64 -29.96 -1.84
N LEU A 360 13.63 -29.96 -2.73
CA LEU A 360 15.05 -29.83 -2.35
C LEU A 360 15.30 -28.55 -1.56
N LYS A 361 14.70 -27.43 -1.98
CA LYS A 361 14.79 -26.15 -1.27
C LYS A 361 14.15 -26.22 0.12
N ASP A 362 13.02 -26.88 0.26
CA ASP A 362 12.32 -27.04 1.53
C ASP A 362 13.05 -28.01 2.47
N GLU A 363 13.77 -29.00 1.93
CA GLU A 363 14.58 -29.95 2.69
C GLU A 363 15.94 -29.38 3.13
N GLN A 364 16.63 -28.66 2.24
CA GLN A 364 17.99 -28.14 2.47
C GLN A 364 18.02 -26.67 2.91
N GLY A 365 16.90 -25.95 2.82
CA GLY A 365 16.78 -24.51 3.10
C GLY A 365 17.27 -23.62 1.95
N GLU A 366 18.27 -24.07 1.20
CA GLU A 366 18.86 -23.36 0.06
C GLU A 366 19.07 -24.29 -1.14
N LEU A 367 19.23 -23.69 -2.32
CA LEU A 367 19.56 -24.40 -3.56
C LEU A 367 20.94 -23.97 -4.05
N SER A 368 21.60 -24.84 -4.83
CA SER A 368 22.81 -24.47 -5.57
C SER A 368 22.55 -23.26 -6.48
N SER A 369 23.59 -22.49 -6.83
CA SER A 369 23.41 -21.30 -7.67
C SER A 369 22.78 -21.60 -9.04
N SER A 370 23.12 -22.75 -9.64
CA SER A 370 22.51 -23.24 -10.88
C SER A 370 21.05 -23.65 -10.69
N ASP A 371 20.74 -24.37 -9.61
CA ASP A 371 19.39 -24.84 -9.32
C ASP A 371 18.46 -23.70 -8.94
N GLU A 372 18.93 -22.74 -8.16
CA GLU A 372 18.17 -21.53 -7.81
C GLU A 372 17.86 -20.70 -9.06
N LYS A 373 18.81 -20.59 -10.00
CA LYS A 373 18.57 -19.92 -11.30
C LYS A 373 17.52 -20.66 -12.13
N LYS A 374 17.63 -21.99 -12.21
CA LYS A 374 16.69 -22.85 -12.94
C LYS A 374 15.29 -22.80 -12.32
N TYR A 375 15.18 -22.97 -11.00
CA TYR A 375 13.95 -22.85 -10.22
C TYR A 375 13.27 -21.50 -10.46
N LYS A 376 14.03 -20.38 -10.36
CA LYS A 376 13.49 -19.04 -10.63
C LYS A 376 12.96 -18.88 -12.05
N ALA A 377 13.63 -19.45 -13.05
CA ALA A 377 13.18 -19.40 -14.44
C ALA A 377 11.88 -20.19 -14.63
N LEU A 378 11.82 -21.43 -14.13
CA LEU A 378 10.62 -22.28 -14.19
C LEU A 378 9.43 -21.65 -13.44
N LYS A 379 9.67 -21.12 -12.24
CA LYS A 379 8.65 -20.41 -11.45
C LYS A 379 8.11 -19.21 -12.22
N ARG A 380 8.97 -18.36 -12.79
CA ARG A 380 8.55 -17.20 -13.59
C ARG A 380 7.77 -17.58 -14.84
N ALA A 381 8.14 -18.68 -15.51
CA ALA A 381 7.42 -19.17 -16.68
C ALA A 381 6.00 -19.63 -16.29
N THR A 382 5.88 -20.35 -15.18
CA THR A 382 4.57 -20.80 -14.66
C THR A 382 3.71 -19.66 -14.14
N GLU A 383 4.30 -18.70 -13.40
CA GLU A 383 3.60 -17.49 -12.98
C GLU A 383 3.02 -16.75 -14.19
N ARG A 384 3.79 -16.64 -15.28
CA ARG A 384 3.36 -15.99 -16.51
C ARG A 384 2.22 -16.74 -17.20
N GLU A 385 2.31 -18.07 -17.30
CA GLU A 385 1.26 -18.92 -17.89
C GLU A 385 -0.09 -18.74 -17.16
N ILE A 386 -0.05 -18.74 -15.83
CA ILE A 386 -1.24 -18.53 -14.99
C ILE A 386 -1.83 -17.14 -15.22
N LEU A 387 -1.00 -16.10 -15.14
CA LEU A 387 -1.45 -14.72 -15.33
C LEU A 387 -2.00 -14.50 -16.75
N GLN A 388 -1.41 -15.12 -17.77
CA GLN A 388 -1.90 -15.03 -19.16
C GLN A 388 -3.23 -15.75 -19.38
N SER A 389 -3.48 -16.85 -18.67
CA SER A 389 -4.72 -17.64 -18.80
C SER A 389 -5.88 -17.17 -17.91
N ALA A 390 -5.64 -16.19 -17.04
CA ALA A 390 -6.64 -15.58 -16.18
C ALA A 390 -7.65 -14.75 -16.99
N ASP A 391 -8.91 -14.73 -16.57
CA ASP A 391 -9.90 -13.74 -17.03
C ASP A 391 -9.71 -12.41 -16.28
N VAL A 392 -9.34 -12.50 -14.98
CA VAL A 392 -9.23 -11.37 -14.07
C VAL A 392 -8.00 -11.50 -13.19
N ILE A 393 -7.24 -10.41 -13.07
CA ILE A 393 -6.12 -10.30 -12.14
C ILE A 393 -6.50 -9.31 -11.03
N CYS A 394 -6.51 -9.78 -9.78
CA CYS A 394 -6.80 -8.97 -8.60
C CYS A 394 -5.51 -8.67 -7.82
N CYS A 395 -5.21 -7.41 -7.54
CA CYS A 395 -4.05 -7.00 -6.75
C CYS A 395 -4.31 -5.68 -6.02
N THR A 396 -3.40 -5.25 -5.13
CA THR A 396 -3.52 -3.88 -4.59
C THR A 396 -3.11 -2.85 -5.64
N CYS A 397 -3.50 -1.58 -5.48
CA CYS A 397 -3.07 -0.50 -6.40
C CYS A 397 -1.55 -0.46 -6.55
N VAL A 398 -0.82 -0.41 -5.43
CA VAL A 398 0.65 -0.58 -5.42
C VAL A 398 1.08 -1.91 -6.00
N GLY A 399 0.36 -3.00 -5.71
CA GLY A 399 0.58 -4.34 -6.24
C GLY A 399 0.57 -4.43 -7.76
N ALA A 400 -0.15 -3.56 -8.47
CA ALA A 400 -0.19 -3.54 -9.93
C ALA A 400 1.18 -3.20 -10.56
N GLY A 401 2.04 -2.47 -9.84
CA GLY A 401 3.42 -2.20 -10.23
C GLY A 401 4.40 -3.37 -9.97
N ASP A 402 3.90 -4.59 -9.71
CA ASP A 402 4.76 -5.76 -9.51
C ASP A 402 5.47 -6.16 -10.82
N PRO A 403 6.79 -6.47 -10.80
CA PRO A 403 7.52 -6.87 -12.00
C PRO A 403 6.92 -8.08 -12.75
N ARG A 404 6.13 -8.93 -12.09
CA ARG A 404 5.41 -10.02 -12.74
C ARG A 404 4.35 -9.54 -13.74
N LEU A 405 3.90 -8.28 -13.63
CA LEU A 405 2.94 -7.64 -14.51
C LEU A 405 3.58 -6.69 -15.55
N SER A 406 4.90 -6.53 -15.59
CA SER A 406 5.57 -5.49 -16.40
C SER A 406 5.27 -5.55 -17.91
N ASN A 407 4.97 -6.75 -18.43
CA ASN A 407 4.70 -6.99 -19.85
C ASN A 407 3.20 -7.17 -20.15
N PHE A 408 2.35 -6.95 -19.16
CA PHE A 408 0.90 -6.97 -19.35
C PHE A 408 0.41 -5.59 -19.77
N ARG A 409 -0.71 -5.58 -20.50
CA ARG A 409 -1.48 -4.38 -20.81
C ARG A 409 -2.93 -4.67 -20.48
N PHE A 410 -3.55 -3.80 -19.68
CA PHE A 410 -4.90 -3.95 -19.19
C PHE A 410 -5.79 -2.89 -19.78
N ARG A 411 -6.53 -3.26 -20.82
CA ARG A 411 -7.47 -2.35 -21.48
C ARG A 411 -8.60 -1.91 -20.53
N GLN A 412 -9.02 -2.82 -19.65
CA GLN A 412 -10.10 -2.64 -18.69
C GLN A 412 -9.55 -2.72 -17.27
N VAL A 413 -9.72 -1.64 -16.51
CA VAL A 413 -9.26 -1.52 -15.12
C VAL A 413 -10.43 -1.10 -14.24
N LEU A 414 -10.62 -1.80 -13.12
CA LEU A 414 -11.54 -1.39 -12.06
C LEU A 414 -10.77 -1.18 -10.76
N ILE A 415 -10.96 -0.03 -10.11
CA ILE A 415 -10.39 0.29 -8.79
C ILE A 415 -11.53 0.43 -7.79
N ASP A 416 -11.64 -0.52 -6.85
CA ASP A 416 -12.59 -0.44 -5.74
C ASP A 416 -11.97 0.30 -4.54
N GLU A 417 -12.81 0.92 -3.73
CA GLU A 417 -12.38 1.76 -2.58
C GLU A 417 -11.35 2.84 -2.96
N SER A 418 -11.43 3.39 -4.18
CA SER A 418 -10.41 4.31 -4.71
C SER A 418 -10.26 5.59 -3.88
N THR A 419 -11.30 5.98 -3.13
CA THR A 419 -11.29 7.12 -2.21
C THR A 419 -10.37 6.94 -1.00
N GLN A 420 -9.84 5.74 -0.77
CA GLN A 420 -8.86 5.47 0.30
C GLN A 420 -7.41 5.50 -0.21
N ALA A 421 -7.19 5.69 -1.51
CA ALA A 421 -5.87 5.74 -2.13
C ALA A 421 -5.50 7.19 -2.47
N THR A 422 -4.21 7.48 -2.50
CA THR A 422 -3.72 8.73 -3.08
C THR A 422 -3.82 8.69 -4.60
N GLU A 423 -3.78 9.86 -5.24
CA GLU A 423 -3.85 9.91 -6.70
C GLU A 423 -2.68 9.19 -7.40
N PRO A 424 -1.41 9.38 -6.99
CA PRO A 424 -0.29 8.62 -7.57
C PRO A 424 -0.38 7.11 -7.32
N GLU A 425 -1.02 6.68 -6.23
CA GLU A 425 -1.29 5.27 -5.98
C GLU A 425 -2.32 4.69 -6.97
N CYS A 426 -3.41 5.43 -7.22
CA CYS A 426 -4.40 5.04 -8.23
C CYS A 426 -3.85 5.05 -9.66
N LEU A 427 -2.84 5.88 -9.94
CA LEU A 427 -2.21 5.97 -11.25
C LEU A 427 -1.45 4.68 -11.63
N ILE A 428 -0.91 3.95 -10.65
CA ILE A 428 -0.11 2.72 -10.86
C ILE A 428 -0.82 1.69 -11.75
N PRO A 429 -2.06 1.25 -11.46
CA PRO A 429 -2.77 0.33 -12.33
C PRO A 429 -3.26 0.97 -13.65
N LEU A 430 -3.49 2.28 -13.68
CA LEU A 430 -4.03 2.97 -14.87
C LEU A 430 -3.00 3.05 -16.00
N VAL A 431 -1.73 3.32 -15.68
CA VAL A 431 -0.64 3.44 -16.68
C VAL A 431 -0.26 2.13 -17.36
N LEU A 432 -0.96 1.04 -17.07
CA LEU A 432 -0.77 -0.28 -17.68
C LEU A 432 -1.59 -0.44 -18.97
N GLY A 433 -1.91 0.64 -19.70
CA GLY A 433 -2.56 0.60 -21.01
C GLY A 433 -4.09 0.73 -20.98
N VAL A 434 -4.64 1.42 -19.97
CA VAL A 434 -6.09 1.52 -19.77
C VAL A 434 -6.78 2.28 -20.92
N LYS A 435 -7.93 1.74 -21.36
CA LYS A 435 -8.85 2.40 -22.31
C LYS A 435 -10.29 2.47 -21.78
N GLN A 436 -10.59 1.71 -20.73
CA GLN A 436 -11.82 1.78 -19.98
C GLN A 436 -11.51 1.61 -18.49
N GLY A 437 -11.71 2.67 -17.71
CA GLY A 437 -11.49 2.72 -16.27
C GLY A 437 -12.79 2.91 -15.49
N CYS A 438 -12.95 2.21 -14.38
CA CYS A 438 -14.05 2.40 -13.44
C CYS A 438 -13.51 2.50 -12.01
N SER A 439 -13.90 3.54 -11.28
CA SER A 439 -13.51 3.73 -9.89
C SER A 439 -14.74 3.73 -8.98
N CYS A 440 -14.70 3.00 -7.87
CA CYS A 440 -15.80 2.92 -6.91
C CYS A 440 -15.48 3.71 -5.64
N TRP A 441 -16.35 4.66 -5.30
CA TRP A 441 -16.21 5.62 -4.21
C TRP A 441 -17.09 5.21 -3.02
N ARG A 442 -16.52 5.29 -1.81
CA ARG A 442 -17.32 5.40 -0.59
C ARG A 442 -17.50 6.87 -0.25
N SER A 443 -18.74 7.27 -0.01
CA SER A 443 -19.00 8.51 0.73
C SER A 443 -18.49 8.33 2.16
N LEU A 444 -17.48 9.10 2.54
CA LEU A 444 -17.16 9.33 3.96
C LEU A 444 -18.33 10.12 4.59
N PRO A 445 -18.68 9.88 5.87
CA PRO A 445 -19.70 10.66 6.56
C PRO A 445 -19.34 12.16 6.52
N THR A 446 -20.35 12.99 6.26
CA THR A 446 -20.28 14.45 6.04
C THR A 446 -19.70 15.29 7.19
N GLY A 447 -19.21 14.68 8.28
CA GLY A 447 -18.55 15.36 9.40
C GLY A 447 -17.03 15.20 9.47
N SER A 448 -16.43 14.41 8.59
CA SER A 448 -14.99 14.10 8.63
C SER A 448 -14.11 15.13 7.91
N SER A 449 -14.73 16.00 7.11
CA SER A 449 -14.07 16.86 6.13
C SER A 449 -13.26 18.01 6.74
N HIS A 450 -13.56 18.43 7.98
CA HIS A 450 -12.88 19.58 8.60
C HIS A 450 -11.57 19.25 9.32
N HIS A 451 -11.31 17.97 9.66
CA HIS A 451 -10.01 17.56 10.22
C HIS A 451 -9.06 16.99 9.16
N VAL A 452 -9.57 16.60 7.99
CA VAL A 452 -8.76 16.12 6.86
C VAL A 452 -8.17 17.28 6.04
N GLN A 453 -8.40 18.55 6.35
CA GLN A 453 -7.78 19.67 5.62
C GLN A 453 -6.59 20.35 6.33
N LYS A 454 -6.27 19.99 7.59
CA LYS A 454 -5.28 20.72 8.41
C LYS A 454 -4.05 19.92 8.84
N GLY A 455 -3.92 18.66 8.44
CA GLY A 455 -2.71 17.86 8.63
C GLY A 455 -1.88 17.82 7.34
N SER A 456 -0.56 17.92 7.44
CA SER A 456 0.41 17.87 6.33
C SER A 456 0.29 16.63 5.42
N THR A 457 -0.42 15.59 5.84
CA THR A 457 -0.58 14.29 5.14
C THR A 457 -1.82 14.17 4.26
N SER A 458 -2.74 15.15 4.27
CA SER A 458 -4.05 14.99 3.64
C SER A 458 -4.28 15.75 2.33
N ARG A 459 -3.25 16.44 1.81
CA ARG A 459 -3.32 17.14 0.51
C ARG A 459 -3.37 16.23 -0.73
N ILE A 460 -3.15 14.92 -0.58
CA ILE A 460 -3.05 13.95 -1.69
C ILE A 460 -4.32 13.07 -1.82
N SER A 461 -5.36 13.35 -1.04
CA SER A 461 -6.49 12.43 -0.83
C SER A 461 -7.69 12.61 -1.76
N THR A 462 -7.64 13.55 -2.71
CA THR A 462 -8.77 13.75 -3.62
C THR A 462 -8.32 13.47 -5.05
N ILE A 463 -8.74 12.31 -5.55
CA ILE A 463 -8.76 12.06 -6.99
C ILE A 463 -9.65 13.16 -7.60
N SER A 464 -9.06 14.08 -8.35
CA SER A 464 -9.80 15.05 -9.16
C SER A 464 -10.27 14.36 -10.45
N LEU A 465 -11.16 13.37 -10.34
CA LEU A 465 -11.83 12.72 -11.48
C LEU A 465 -13.21 13.35 -11.72
#